data_AF-A0A9E5F294-F1
#
_entry.id   AF-A0A9E5F294-F1
#
_cell.length_a   1.000
_cell.length_b   1.000
_cell.length_c   1.000
_cell.angle_alpha   90.00
_cell.angle_beta   90.00
_cell.angle_gamma   90.00
#
_symmetry.space_group_name_H-M   'P 1'
#
loop_
_entity.id
_entity.type
_entity.pdbx_description
1 polymer ?
#
loop_
_entity_poly.entity_id
_entity_poly.type
_entity_poly.pdbx_seq_one_letter_code
_entity_poly.pdbx_strand_id
1 'polypeptide(L)' 'AEARTRLGNLTEAQQDLNSALLAEPKSAAARLLQYRLYSVQNRKEDASRELQTILSYHPNYVPAIKALQEF' A
#
# COMPACT_ATOMS: atom_id res chain seq x y z
N ALA A 1 -15.05 21.22 -0.17
CA ALA A 1 -13.70 21.37 -0.77
C ALA A 1 -12.78 20.19 -0.39
N GLU A 2 -12.72 19.82 0.89
CA GLU A 2 -11.82 18.79 1.44
C GLU A 2 -11.90 17.40 0.76
N ALA A 3 -13.09 16.93 0.38
CA ALA A 3 -13.23 15.62 -0.28
C ALA A 3 -12.56 15.57 -1.67
N ARG A 4 -12.61 16.65 -2.45
CA ARG A 4 -11.93 16.73 -3.76
C ARG A 4 -10.41 16.77 -3.59
N THR A 5 -9.93 17.52 -2.60
CA THR A 5 -8.51 17.57 -2.25
C THR A 5 -8.02 16.20 -1.83
N ARG A 6 -8.74 15.51 -0.94
CA ARG A 6 -8.37 14.15 -0.54
C ARG A 6 -8.31 13.21 -1.73
N LEU A 7 -9.32 13.22 -2.60
CA LEU A 7 -9.34 12.37 -3.80
C LEU A 7 -8.20 12.68 -4.78
N GLY A 8 -7.88 13.96 -5.02
CA GLY A 8 -6.73 14.36 -5.83
C GLY A 8 -5.41 13.80 -5.29
N ASN A 9 -5.19 13.94 -3.98
CA ASN A 9 -4.01 13.43 -3.32
C ASN A 9 -3.90 11.89 -3.38
N LEU A 10 -5.04 11.17 -3.36
CA LEU A 10 -5.03 9.70 -3.54
C LEU A 10 -4.65 9.29 -4.96
N THR A 11 -5.05 10.06 -5.97
CA THR A 11 -4.68 9.80 -7.37
C THR A 11 -3.20 10.04 -7.62
N GLU A 12 -2.66 11.15 -7.13
CA GLU A 12 -1.22 11.46 -7.22
C GLU A 12 -0.39 10.39 -6.48
N ALA A 13 -0.80 10.03 -5.25
CA ALA A 13 -0.14 8.97 -4.49
C ALA A 13 -0.14 7.63 -5.23
N GLN A 14 -1.22 7.29 -5.95
CA GLN A 14 -1.28 6.08 -6.77
C GLN A 14 -0.31 6.13 -7.95
N GLN A 15 -0.14 7.29 -8.59
CA GLN A 15 0.80 7.47 -9.70
C GLN A 15 2.25 7.33 -9.23
N ASP A 16 2.60 8.01 -8.14
CA ASP A 16 3.94 7.92 -7.54
C ASP A 16 4.27 6.49 -7.13
N LEU A 17 3.28 5.78 -6.55
CA LEU A 17 3.43 4.37 -6.20
C LEU A 17 3.64 3.47 -7.39
N ASN A 18 2.94 3.71 -8.50
CA ASN A 18 3.13 2.94 -9.72
C ASN A 18 4.55 3.13 -10.26
N SER A 19 5.06 4.36 -10.27
CA SER A 19 6.44 4.64 -10.68
C SER A 19 7.47 3.97 -9.76
N ALA A 20 7.27 4.03 -8.45
CA ALA A 20 8.14 3.38 -7.48
C ALA A 20 8.15 1.85 -7.64
N LEU A 21 6.99 1.24 -7.89
CA LEU A 21 6.86 -0.21 -8.10
C LEU A 21 7.35 -0.66 -9.47
N LEU A 22 7.34 0.21 -10.48
CA LEU A 22 7.99 -0.07 -11.76
C LEU A 22 9.51 -0.11 -11.62
N ALA A 23 10.08 0.82 -10.84
CA ALA A 23 11.52 0.86 -10.56
C ALA A 23 11.95 -0.30 -9.64
N GLU A 24 11.19 -0.58 -8.59
CA GLU A 24 11.47 -1.63 -7.62
C GLU A 24 10.22 -2.50 -7.31
N PRO A 25 9.94 -3.53 -8.13
CA PRO A 25 8.72 -4.34 -8.01
C PRO A 25 8.55 -5.09 -6.68
N LYS A 26 9.65 -5.29 -5.95
CA LYS A 26 9.71 -5.99 -4.66
C LYS A 26 9.99 -5.05 -3.48
N SER A 27 9.84 -3.73 -3.66
CA SER A 27 10.02 -2.77 -2.57
C SER A 27 8.91 -2.94 -1.52
N ALA A 28 9.29 -3.45 -0.35
CA ALA A 28 8.37 -3.62 0.78
C ALA A 28 7.78 -2.27 1.24
N ALA A 29 8.59 -1.21 1.18
CA ALA A 29 8.17 0.14 1.56
C ALA A 29 7.11 0.69 0.59
N ALA A 30 7.33 0.56 -0.73
CA ALA A 30 6.35 0.99 -1.73
C ALA A 30 5.03 0.21 -1.60
N ARG A 31 5.10 -1.12 -1.48
CA ARG A 31 3.89 -1.94 -1.27
C ARG A 31 3.17 -1.63 0.03
N LEU A 32 3.87 -1.27 1.11
CA LEU A 32 3.25 -0.87 2.37
C LEU A 32 2.47 0.46 2.23
N LEU A 33 2.99 1.39 1.44
CA LEU A 33 2.28 2.63 1.11
C LEU A 33 1.04 2.34 0.25
N GLN A 34 1.12 1.41 -0.71
CA GLN A 34 -0.03 0.97 -1.49
C GLN A 34 -1.10 0.28 -0.63
N TYR A 35 -0.69 -0.55 0.33
CA TYR A 35 -1.58 -1.10 1.36
C TYR A 35 -2.35 0.03 2.07
N ARG A 36 -1.65 1.05 2.60
CA ARG A 36 -2.29 2.17 3.32
C ARG A 36 -3.27 2.94 2.42
N LEU A 37 -2.89 3.14 1.16
CA LEU A 37 -3.74 3.79 0.17
C LEU A 37 -5.04 3.00 -0.05
N TYR A 38 -4.96 1.68 -0.22
CA TYR A 38 -6.13 0.81 -0.33
C TYR A 38 -6.96 0.78 0.97
N SER A 39 -6.33 0.80 2.14
CA SER A 39 -7.04 0.91 3.43
C SER A 39 -7.86 2.20 3.53
N VAL A 40 -7.31 3.36 3.12
CA VAL A 40 -8.04 4.64 3.10
C VAL A 40 -9.17 4.65 2.08
N GLN A 41 -9.05 3.87 0.99
CA GLN A 41 -10.09 3.67 -0.01
C GLN A 41 -11.13 2.61 0.41
N ASN A 42 -11.02 2.03 1.61
CA ASN A 42 -11.85 0.94 2.10
C ASN A 42 -11.80 -0.34 1.22
N ARG A 43 -10.72 -0.52 0.47
CA ARG A 43 -10.44 -1.68 -0.41
C ARG A 43 -9.66 -2.73 0.35
N LYS A 44 -10.33 -3.39 1.29
CA LYS A 44 -9.68 -4.26 2.27
C LYS A 44 -8.99 -5.48 1.64
N GLU A 45 -9.60 -6.08 0.63
CA GLU A 45 -9.06 -7.26 -0.05
C GLU A 45 -7.79 -6.94 -0.83
N ASP A 46 -7.73 -5.75 -1.44
CA ASP A 46 -6.53 -5.30 -2.15
C ASP A 46 -5.41 -4.96 -1.17
N ALA A 47 -5.75 -4.32 -0.04
CA ALA A 47 -4.81 -4.01 1.01
C ALA A 47 -4.16 -5.29 1.59
N SER A 48 -4.95 -6.32 1.91
CA SER A 48 -4.41 -7.57 2.47
C SER A 48 -3.50 -8.32 1.49
N ARG A 49 -3.79 -8.28 0.18
CA ARG A 49 -2.90 -8.85 -0.85
C ARG A 49 -1.55 -8.14 -0.91
N GLU A 50 -1.50 -6.82 -0.73
CA GLU A 50 -0.21 -6.12 -0.68
C GLU A 50 0.62 -6.58 0.51
N LEU A 51 0.02 -6.76 1.69
CA LEU A 51 0.72 -7.27 2.87
C LEU A 51 1.24 -8.70 2.67
N GLN A 52 0.42 -9.58 2.09
CA GLN A 52 0.86 -10.95 1.74
C GLN A 52 2.01 -10.94 0.73
N THR A 53 1.96 -10.03 -0.26
CA THR A 53 3.03 -9.88 -1.25
C THR A 53 4.32 -9.35 -0.62
N ILE A 54 4.23 -8.44 0.35
CA ILE A 54 5.40 -7.99 1.11
C ILE A 54 6.04 -9.17 1.83
N LEU A 55 5.24 -9.98 2.54
CA LEU A 55 5.74 -11.10 3.34
C LEU A 55 6.25 -12.27 2.49
N SER A 56 5.81 -12.42 1.23
CA SER A 56 6.34 -13.46 0.35
C SER A 56 7.80 -13.19 -0.08
N TYR A 57 8.19 -11.92 -0.18
CA TYR A 57 9.57 -11.51 -0.51
C TYR A 57 10.38 -11.12 0.73
N HIS A 58 9.72 -10.60 1.77
CA HIS A 58 10.32 -10.11 3.01
C HIS A 58 9.57 -10.69 4.23
N PRO A 59 9.78 -11.98 4.56
CA PRO A 59 8.97 -12.69 5.56
C PRO A 59 9.00 -12.07 6.96
N ASN A 60 10.09 -11.35 7.29
CA ASN A 60 10.30 -10.74 8.59
C ASN A 60 10.01 -9.23 8.60
N TYR A 61 9.29 -8.72 7.59
CA TYR A 61 8.97 -7.30 7.51
C TYR A 61 7.92 -6.91 8.55
N VAL A 62 8.40 -6.50 9.72
CA VAL A 62 7.60 -6.17 10.91
C VAL A 62 6.40 -5.27 10.62
N PRO A 63 6.50 -4.19 9.80
CA PRO A 63 5.33 -3.36 9.51
C PRO A 63 4.19 -4.12 8.84
N ALA A 64 4.47 -5.06 7.94
CA ALA A 64 3.43 -5.84 7.28
C ALA A 64 2.82 -6.91 8.21
N ILE A 65 3.65 -7.51 9.08
CA ILE A 65 3.17 -8.47 10.09
C ILE A 65 2.17 -7.78 11.02
N LYS A 66 2.52 -6.61 11.57
CA LYS A 66 1.63 -5.84 12.43
C LYS A 66 0.34 -5.45 11.72
N ALA A 67 0.44 -4.93 10.51
CA ALA A 67 -0.71 -4.51 9.71
C ALA A 67 -1.67 -5.66 9.36
N LEU A 68 -1.18 -6.90 9.22
CA LEU A 68 -2.02 -8.09 9.02
C LEU A 68 -2.71 -8.56 10.30
N GLN A 69 -2.08 -8.36 11.46
CA GLN A 69 -2.66 -8.72 12.76
C GLN A 69 -3.80 -7.78 13.17
N GLU A 70 -3.74 -6.52 12.72
CA GLU A 70 -4.74 -5.48 12.99
C GLU A 70 -5.96 -5.54 12.04
N PHE A 71 -5.93 -6.44 11.06
CA PHE A 71 -6.93 -6.57 10.00
C PHE A 71 -8.14 -7.42 10.42
#